data_AF-A0A6J6SN10-F1
#
_entry.id   AF-A0A6J6SN10-F1
#
_cell.length_a   1.000
_cell.length_b   1.000
_cell.length_c   1.000
_cell.angle_alpha   90.00
_cell.angle_beta   90.00
_cell.angle_gamma   90.00
#
_symmetry.space_group_name_H-M   'P 1'
#
loop_
_entity.id
_entity.type
_entity.pdbx_description
1 polymer ?
#
loop_
_entity_poly.entity_id
_entity_poly.type
_entity_poly.pdbx_seq_one_letter_code
_entity_poly.pdbx_strand_id
1 'polypeptide(L)'
;MLFWRFVSARLDPAAARTAFVVLCGWPYAFYLYGAVYADALFVFLVLAAFTCVERDRVPLAALFGALATATRPVGIAVVVGLVARVLEQRGVVRLAFLDRWRWLGPQGGRAGAPPDLRDPVSDRARTIVLQRRRLRRADPTILLALSGLLLYIGYLWWTFGDPFAFATAEAAPGWDQEPGPKVWFKVAWFRRLFQLSDDVGYFSLATVQGVLALFLIGLVPMIVKRFGWAYGLYTFVILGFPLVGSKDFQGLGRYSLAAFPAFAVLGEVLARRRIARRIWLLVSMFALCGLTVAYARGCYVA
;
A
#
# COMPACT_ATOMS: atom_id res chain seq x y z
N MET A 1 -9.67 6.17 13.16
CA MET A 1 -9.34 5.50 14.45
C MET A 1 -8.44 4.26 14.31
N LEU A 2 -8.64 3.36 13.34
CA LEU A 2 -7.81 2.15 13.21
C LEU A 2 -6.33 2.44 12.92
N PHE A 3 -6.04 3.38 12.01
CA PHE A 3 -4.66 3.79 11.73
C PHE A 3 -3.96 4.35 12.97
N TRP A 4 -4.64 5.22 13.74
CA TRP A 4 -4.14 5.73 15.02
C TRP A 4 -3.75 4.59 15.97
N ARG A 5 -4.64 3.61 16.16
CA ARG A 5 -4.34 2.42 16.99
C ARG A 5 -3.14 1.64 16.46
N PHE A 6 -3.00 1.49 15.14
CA PHE A 6 -1.87 0.81 14.53
C PHE A 6 -0.54 1.50 14.85
N VAL A 7 -0.47 2.84 14.69
CA VAL A 7 0.76 3.62 14.94
C VAL A 7 1.06 3.78 16.42
N SER A 8 0.06 4.04 17.27
CA SER A 8 0.25 4.21 18.72
C SER A 8 0.74 2.94 19.42
N ALA A 9 0.42 1.76 18.87
CA ALA A 9 0.90 0.48 19.39
C ALA A 9 2.37 0.18 19.02
N ARG A 10 2.97 0.92 18.07
CA ARG A 10 4.26 0.56 17.44
C ARG A 10 5.30 1.67 17.40
N LEU A 11 4.87 2.91 17.54
CA LEU A 11 5.69 4.11 17.43
C LEU A 11 5.60 4.91 18.72
N ASP A 12 6.64 5.71 18.99
CA ASP A 12 6.64 6.67 20.09
C ASP A 12 5.49 7.68 19.92
N PRO A 13 4.94 8.26 21.00
CA PRO A 13 3.79 9.15 20.92
C PRO A 13 3.95 10.31 19.92
N ALA A 14 5.15 10.90 19.83
CA ALA A 14 5.45 11.97 18.87
C ALA A 14 5.45 11.48 17.41
N ALA A 15 5.96 10.27 17.17
CA ALA A 15 5.97 9.62 15.86
C ALA A 15 4.56 9.19 15.44
N ALA A 16 3.77 8.64 16.36
CA ALA A 16 2.36 8.29 16.11
C ALA A 16 1.52 9.53 15.74
N ARG A 17 1.65 10.64 16.50
CA ARG A 17 1.02 11.93 16.16
C ARG A 17 1.45 12.42 14.78
N THR A 18 2.75 12.40 14.51
CA THR A 18 3.27 12.87 13.22
C THR A 18 2.77 11.99 12.07
N ALA A 19 2.75 10.66 12.21
CA ALA A 19 2.23 9.75 11.19
C ALA A 19 0.75 9.99 10.89
N PHE A 20 -0.07 10.19 11.92
CA PHE A 20 -1.49 10.51 11.77
C PHE A 20 -1.70 11.82 11.02
N VAL A 21 -1.00 12.88 11.42
CA VAL A 21 -1.09 14.19 10.74
C VAL A 21 -0.58 14.11 9.30
N VAL A 22 0.48 13.36 9.04
CA VAL A 22 1.01 13.14 7.69
C VAL A 22 -0.01 12.42 6.79
N LEU A 23 -0.73 11.42 7.29
CA LEU A 23 -1.80 10.77 6.52
C LEU A 23 -2.96 11.74 6.25
N CYS A 24 -3.43 12.47 7.26
CA CYS A 24 -4.56 13.40 7.12
C CYS A 24 -4.23 14.62 6.24
N GLY A 25 -2.96 15.05 6.25
CA GLY A 25 -2.44 16.16 5.46
C GLY A 25 -1.77 15.74 4.16
N TRP A 26 -1.85 14.46 3.77
CA TRP A 26 -1.34 14.01 2.47
C TRP A 26 -2.07 14.75 1.33
N PRO A 27 -1.41 15.12 0.20
CA PRO A 27 -2.04 15.93 -0.84
C PRO A 27 -3.36 15.36 -1.39
N TYR A 28 -3.51 14.04 -1.38
CA TYR A 28 -4.71 13.34 -1.85
C TYR A 28 -5.66 12.92 -0.71
N ALA A 29 -5.43 13.37 0.52
CA ALA A 29 -6.23 12.97 1.68
C ALA A 29 -7.69 13.39 1.60
N PHE A 30 -8.06 14.35 0.74
CA PHE A 30 -9.46 14.74 0.54
C PHE A 30 -10.33 13.57 0.02
N TYR A 31 -9.75 12.54 -0.60
CA TYR A 31 -10.47 11.30 -0.94
C TYR A 31 -10.88 10.46 0.29
N LEU A 32 -10.35 10.77 1.48
CA LEU A 32 -10.72 10.10 2.73
C LEU A 32 -11.93 10.74 3.43
N TYR A 33 -12.20 12.04 3.22
CA TYR A 33 -13.21 12.78 4.01
C TYR A 33 -14.01 13.83 3.23
N GLY A 34 -13.65 14.15 1.99
CA GLY A 34 -14.32 15.17 1.19
C GLY A 34 -14.97 14.62 -0.08
N ALA A 35 -14.26 13.76 -0.82
CA ALA A 35 -14.80 13.16 -2.04
C ALA A 35 -15.66 11.92 -1.72
N VAL A 36 -16.84 11.81 -2.34
CA VAL A 36 -17.73 10.65 -2.22
C VAL A 36 -17.20 9.49 -3.08
N TYR A 37 -16.08 8.91 -2.66
CA TYR A 37 -15.41 7.77 -3.30
C TYR A 37 -15.25 6.60 -2.31
N ALA A 38 -14.99 5.41 -2.85
CA ALA A 38 -14.78 4.20 -2.05
C ALA A 38 -13.42 4.16 -1.31
N ASP A 39 -12.55 5.16 -1.50
CA ASP A 39 -11.20 5.22 -0.94
C ASP A 39 -11.17 5.13 0.60
N ALA A 40 -12.01 5.91 1.28
CA ALA A 40 -12.14 5.87 2.75
C ALA A 40 -12.56 4.48 3.25
N LEU A 41 -13.55 3.87 2.60
CA LEU A 41 -14.04 2.53 2.91
C LEU A 41 -12.96 1.48 2.66
N PHE A 42 -12.26 1.57 1.52
CA PHE A 42 -11.19 0.65 1.18
C PHE A 42 -10.05 0.69 2.21
N VAL A 43 -9.56 1.88 2.57
CA VAL A 43 -8.51 2.05 3.59
C VAL A 43 -8.96 1.51 4.95
N PHE A 44 -10.23 1.75 5.33
CA PHE A 44 -10.81 1.18 6.55
C PHE A 44 -10.80 -0.35 6.53
N LEU A 45 -11.30 -0.97 5.46
CA LEU A 45 -11.38 -2.43 5.32
C LEU A 45 -9.99 -3.08 5.32
N VAL A 46 -9.02 -2.47 4.65
CA VAL A 46 -7.60 -2.90 4.68
C VAL A 46 -7.07 -2.88 6.11
N LEU A 47 -7.17 -1.74 6.81
CA LEU A 47 -6.68 -1.61 8.18
C LEU A 47 -7.39 -2.61 9.11
N ALA A 48 -8.70 -2.81 8.94
CA ALA A 48 -9.47 -3.79 9.70
C ALA A 48 -8.99 -5.22 9.45
N ALA A 49 -8.77 -5.60 8.18
CA ALA A 49 -8.28 -6.92 7.81
C ALA A 49 -6.90 -7.22 8.41
N PHE A 50 -5.93 -6.32 8.24
CA PHE A 50 -4.59 -6.47 8.83
C PHE A 50 -4.65 -6.53 10.36
N THR A 51 -5.48 -5.69 10.98
CA THR A 51 -5.66 -5.70 12.43
C THR A 51 -6.28 -7.03 12.92
N CYS A 52 -7.18 -7.63 12.14
CA CYS A 52 -7.76 -8.94 12.47
C CYS A 52 -6.72 -10.06 12.37
N VAL A 53 -5.83 -10.03 11.37
CA VAL A 53 -4.69 -10.96 11.29
C VAL A 53 -3.80 -10.80 12.52
N GLU A 54 -3.43 -9.57 12.88
CA GLU A 54 -2.62 -9.30 14.08
C GLU A 54 -3.25 -9.82 15.38
N ARG A 55 -4.59 -9.82 15.46
CA ARG A 55 -5.36 -10.36 16.59
C ARG A 55 -5.67 -11.86 16.48
N ASP A 56 -5.05 -12.55 15.52
CA ASP A 56 -5.21 -13.98 15.30
C ASP A 56 -6.64 -14.40 14.91
N ARG A 57 -7.42 -13.46 14.34
CA ARG A 57 -8.81 -13.66 13.87
C ARG A 57 -8.86 -13.75 12.35
N VAL A 58 -8.26 -14.80 11.79
CA VAL A 58 -8.10 -14.98 10.34
C VAL A 58 -9.43 -15.02 9.56
N PRO A 59 -10.51 -15.68 10.04
CA PRO A 59 -11.79 -15.68 9.32
C PRO A 59 -12.40 -14.28 9.19
N LEU A 60 -12.30 -13.45 10.25
CA LEU A 60 -12.77 -12.08 10.21
C LEU A 60 -11.88 -11.20 9.31
N ALA A 61 -10.58 -11.45 9.28
CA ALA A 61 -9.68 -10.81 8.32
C ALA A 61 -10.06 -11.15 6.88
N ALA A 62 -10.46 -12.39 6.62
CA ALA A 62 -10.93 -12.83 5.31
C ALA A 62 -12.22 -12.12 4.88
N LEU A 63 -13.18 -11.94 5.81
CA LEU A 63 -14.40 -11.17 5.55
C LEU A 63 -14.08 -9.72 5.18
N PHE A 64 -13.26 -9.03 5.97
CA PHE A 64 -12.86 -7.66 5.64
C PHE A 64 -12.05 -7.58 4.34
N GLY A 65 -11.21 -8.59 4.07
CA GLY A 65 -10.48 -8.72 2.81
C GLY A 65 -11.41 -8.91 1.61
N ALA A 66 -12.46 -9.72 1.75
CA ALA A 66 -13.47 -9.94 0.72
C ALA A 66 -14.25 -8.65 0.43
N LEU A 67 -14.66 -7.93 1.47
CA LEU A 67 -15.29 -6.62 1.29
C LEU A 67 -14.32 -5.64 0.61
N ALA A 68 -13.04 -5.64 0.98
CA ALA A 68 -12.04 -4.76 0.35
C ALA A 68 -11.86 -5.07 -1.14
N THR A 69 -11.75 -6.36 -1.52
CA THR A 69 -11.59 -6.78 -2.92
C THR A 69 -12.85 -6.53 -3.75
N ALA A 70 -14.04 -6.56 -3.15
CA ALA A 70 -15.28 -6.19 -3.81
C ALA A 70 -15.35 -4.70 -4.18
N THR A 71 -14.66 -3.82 -3.43
CA THR A 71 -14.71 -2.37 -3.74
C THR A 71 -13.89 -1.98 -4.98
N ARG A 72 -12.79 -2.69 -5.27
CA ARG A 72 -11.84 -2.35 -6.33
C ARG A 72 -11.00 -3.55 -6.79
N PRO A 73 -10.67 -3.68 -8.09
CA PRO A 73 -9.76 -4.72 -8.60
C PRO A 73 -8.36 -4.70 -7.95
N VAL A 74 -7.87 -3.52 -7.60
CA VAL A 74 -6.58 -3.32 -6.88
C VAL A 74 -6.56 -4.03 -5.53
N GLY A 75 -7.72 -4.43 -4.98
CA GLY A 75 -7.83 -5.21 -3.76
C GLY A 75 -7.04 -6.54 -3.78
N ILE A 76 -6.67 -7.07 -4.95
CA ILE A 76 -5.80 -8.26 -5.03
C ILE A 76 -4.47 -8.07 -4.27
N ALA A 77 -3.93 -6.86 -4.26
CA ALA A 77 -2.73 -6.51 -3.49
C ALA A 77 -2.93 -6.68 -1.98
N VAL A 78 -4.16 -6.44 -1.49
CA VAL A 78 -4.54 -6.66 -0.09
C VAL A 78 -4.49 -8.15 0.23
N VAL A 79 -4.99 -9.01 -0.65
CA VAL A 79 -4.94 -10.47 -0.46
C VAL A 79 -3.49 -10.94 -0.36
N VAL A 80 -2.61 -10.49 -1.27
CA VAL A 80 -1.17 -10.80 -1.23
C VAL A 80 -0.56 -10.38 0.11
N GLY A 81 -0.86 -9.15 0.56
CA GLY A 81 -0.40 -8.63 1.84
C GLY A 81 -0.92 -9.41 3.06
N LEU A 82 -2.19 -9.82 3.04
CA LEU A 82 -2.82 -10.59 4.11
C LEU A 82 -2.25 -12.01 4.21
N VAL A 83 -2.10 -12.70 3.06
CA VAL A 83 -1.45 -14.02 3.00
C VAL A 83 -0.02 -13.91 3.52
N ALA A 84 0.75 -12.94 3.03
CA ALA A 84 2.10 -12.68 3.50
C ALA A 84 2.15 -12.43 5.01
N ARG A 85 1.17 -11.68 5.54
CA ARG A 85 1.12 -11.37 6.97
C ARG A 85 0.80 -12.58 7.82
N VAL A 86 -0.11 -13.46 7.38
CA VAL A 86 -0.37 -14.74 8.06
C VAL A 86 0.88 -15.60 8.05
N LEU A 87 1.56 -15.75 6.91
CA LEU A 87 2.79 -16.54 6.81
C LEU A 87 3.92 -16.00 7.69
N GLU A 88 4.08 -14.67 7.76
CA GLU A 88 5.04 -14.00 8.64
C GLU A 88 4.69 -14.21 10.12
N GLN A 89 3.44 -13.98 10.52
CA GLN A 89 2.99 -14.09 11.90
C GLN A 89 3.10 -15.53 12.43
N ARG A 90 2.83 -16.53 11.59
CA ARG A 90 3.00 -17.94 11.91
C ARG A 90 4.47 -18.38 11.90
N GLY A 91 5.37 -17.57 11.35
CA GLY A 91 6.77 -17.94 11.15
C GLY A 91 6.93 -19.10 10.15
N VAL A 92 5.97 -19.26 9.22
CA VAL A 92 6.03 -20.26 8.15
C VAL A 92 7.11 -19.88 7.17
N VAL A 93 7.22 -18.60 6.82
CA VAL A 93 8.29 -18.06 5.98
C VAL A 93 9.15 -17.17 6.86
N ARG A 94 10.39 -17.61 7.11
CA ARG A 94 11.43 -16.78 7.73
C ARG A 94 12.47 -16.40 6.69
N LEU A 95 12.67 -15.11 6.55
CA LEU A 95 13.67 -14.52 5.67
C LEU A 95 14.86 -14.13 6.54
N ALA A 96 15.79 -15.08 6.74
CA ALA A 96 16.91 -14.93 7.68
C ALA A 96 17.78 -13.68 7.39
N PHE A 97 17.87 -13.29 6.11
CA PHE A 97 18.57 -12.07 5.70
C PHE A 97 17.86 -10.78 6.12
N LEU A 98 16.53 -10.79 6.32
CA LEU A 98 15.73 -9.65 6.80
C LEU A 98 15.62 -9.62 8.32
N ASP A 99 15.64 -10.78 8.98
CA ASP A 99 15.62 -10.86 10.46
C ASP A 99 16.84 -10.15 11.07
N ARG A 100 17.99 -10.16 10.39
CA ARG A 100 19.19 -9.40 10.79
C ARG A 100 18.95 -7.88 10.90
N TRP A 101 17.98 -7.35 10.16
CA TRP A 101 17.69 -5.92 10.09
C TRP A 101 16.42 -5.53 10.85
N ARG A 102 15.80 -6.48 11.56
CA ARG A 102 14.55 -6.26 12.29
C ARG A 102 14.84 -5.47 13.58
N TRP A 103 14.29 -4.25 13.67
CA TRP A 103 14.44 -3.43 14.87
C TRP A 103 13.54 -3.98 15.99
N LEU A 104 14.14 -4.66 16.96
CA LEU A 104 13.50 -4.99 18.24
C LEU A 104 13.58 -3.72 19.10
N GLY A 105 12.45 -3.11 19.43
CA GLY A 105 12.40 -1.81 20.11
C GLY A 105 13.06 -1.76 21.50
N PRO A 106 12.90 -0.64 22.24
CA PRO A 106 13.66 -0.36 23.46
C PRO A 106 13.40 -1.36 24.59
N GLN A 107 12.29 -2.11 24.53
CA GLN A 107 11.94 -3.16 25.50
C GLN A 107 12.43 -4.57 25.09
N GLY A 108 13.11 -4.72 23.95
CA GLY A 108 13.71 -5.98 23.50
C GLY A 108 15.06 -6.32 24.13
N GLY A 109 15.62 -5.44 24.98
CA GLY A 109 16.96 -5.52 25.54
C GLY A 109 17.21 -6.60 26.61
N ARG A 110 16.39 -7.65 26.70
CA ARG A 110 16.65 -8.80 27.59
C ARG A 110 16.63 -10.16 26.90
N ALA A 111 16.47 -10.23 25.58
CA ALA A 111 16.54 -11.49 24.84
C ALA A 111 17.59 -11.41 23.72
N GLY A 112 18.80 -11.87 24.06
CA GLY A 112 19.85 -12.22 23.09
C GLY A 112 20.92 -11.16 22.92
N ALA A 113 22.11 -11.46 23.44
CA ALA A 113 23.36 -10.83 23.01
C ALA A 113 23.46 -10.81 21.48
N PRO A 114 24.18 -9.83 20.87
CA PRO A 114 24.51 -9.92 19.46
C PRO A 114 25.13 -11.29 19.18
N PRO A 115 24.68 -12.02 18.13
CA PRO A 115 25.27 -13.31 17.79
C PRO A 115 26.77 -13.11 17.60
N ASP A 116 27.55 -13.94 18.29
CA ASP A 116 28.99 -13.95 18.24
C ASP A 116 29.46 -13.90 16.77
N LEU A 117 30.30 -12.93 16.45
CA LEU A 117 30.81 -12.64 15.10
C LEU A 117 31.80 -13.71 14.60
N ARG A 118 31.89 -14.85 15.27
CA ARG A 118 32.80 -15.98 15.00
C ARG A 118 32.09 -17.31 14.73
N ASP A 119 30.83 -17.31 14.31
CA ASP A 119 30.19 -18.55 13.84
C ASP A 119 30.52 -18.81 12.34
N PRO A 120 31.09 -19.98 11.97
CA PRO A 120 31.53 -20.29 10.59
C PRO A 120 30.38 -20.54 9.58
N VAL A 121 29.19 -19.98 9.82
CA VAL A 121 27.96 -20.24 9.06
C VAL A 121 27.61 -19.04 8.16
N SER A 122 28.61 -18.35 7.63
CA SER A 122 28.41 -17.16 6.77
C SER A 122 27.74 -17.46 5.43
N ASP A 123 27.57 -18.73 5.06
CA ASP A 123 26.96 -19.17 3.80
C ASP A 123 25.44 -19.45 3.87
N ARG A 124 24.85 -19.59 5.08
CA ARG A 124 23.38 -19.74 5.23
C ARG A 124 22.61 -18.42 5.22
N ALA A 125 23.30 -17.31 4.94
CA ALA A 125 22.77 -15.95 5.03
C ALA A 125 21.63 -15.63 4.04
N ARG A 126 21.30 -16.52 3.10
CA ARG A 126 20.21 -16.36 2.11
C ARG A 126 19.15 -17.45 2.16
N THR A 127 18.98 -18.13 3.28
CA THR A 127 18.03 -19.26 3.35
C THR A 127 16.60 -18.79 3.61
N ILE A 128 15.67 -19.13 2.72
CA ILE A 128 14.22 -19.04 2.98
C ILE A 128 13.83 -20.32 3.73
N VAL A 129 13.50 -20.20 5.01
CA VAL A 129 13.08 -21.35 5.82
C VAL A 129 11.56 -21.46 5.77
N LEU A 130 11.06 -22.58 5.23
CA LEU A 130 9.63 -22.81 5.02
C LEU A 130 9.11 -23.92 5.95
N GLN A 131 8.34 -23.54 6.98
CA GLN A 131 7.83 -24.46 8.00
C GLN A 131 6.30 -24.59 7.94
N ARG A 132 5.79 -25.34 6.95
CA ARG A 132 4.35 -25.51 6.69
C ARG A 132 3.55 -26.01 7.91
N ARG A 133 4.18 -26.81 8.78
CA ARG A 133 3.56 -27.36 10.01
C ARG A 133 3.09 -26.29 11.01
N ARG A 134 3.50 -25.02 10.85
CA ARG A 134 3.05 -23.91 11.69
C ARG A 134 1.71 -23.31 11.26
N LEU A 135 1.16 -23.72 10.11
CA LEU A 135 -0.16 -23.29 9.67
C LEU A 135 -1.24 -23.91 10.56
N ARG A 136 -2.20 -23.08 10.95
CA ARG A 136 -3.41 -23.51 11.65
C ARG A 136 -4.50 -23.86 10.63
N ARG A 137 -5.48 -24.66 11.06
CA ARG A 137 -6.63 -25.05 10.22
C ARG A 137 -7.44 -23.86 9.70
N ALA A 138 -7.46 -22.75 10.45
CA ALA A 138 -8.15 -21.52 10.05
C ALA A 138 -7.34 -20.63 9.09
N ASP A 139 -6.04 -20.85 8.92
CA ASP A 139 -5.21 -19.96 8.09
C ASP A 139 -5.60 -19.95 6.60
N PRO A 140 -5.98 -21.10 5.97
CA PRO A 140 -6.47 -21.12 4.59
C PRO A 140 -7.71 -20.26 4.34
N THR A 141 -8.51 -19.93 5.37
CA THR A 141 -9.70 -19.09 5.18
C THR A 141 -9.34 -17.70 4.70
N ILE A 142 -8.08 -17.25 4.86
CA ILE A 142 -7.63 -15.96 4.33
C ILE A 142 -7.80 -15.84 2.81
N LEU A 143 -7.80 -16.97 2.09
CA LEU A 143 -8.04 -17.00 0.64
C LEU A 143 -9.48 -16.62 0.28
N LEU A 144 -10.43 -16.71 1.22
CA LEU A 144 -11.79 -16.19 1.03
C LEU A 144 -11.80 -14.68 0.83
N ALA A 145 -10.71 -13.96 1.14
CA ALA A 145 -10.57 -12.56 0.75
C ALA A 145 -10.63 -12.34 -0.78
N LEU A 146 -10.39 -13.37 -1.60
CA LEU A 146 -10.59 -13.30 -3.06
C LEU A 146 -12.07 -13.34 -3.45
N SER A 147 -12.96 -13.81 -2.57
CA SER A 147 -14.37 -13.99 -2.92
C SER A 147 -15.05 -12.69 -3.36
N GLY A 148 -14.70 -11.54 -2.79
CA GLY A 148 -15.25 -10.26 -3.23
C GLY A 148 -14.97 -9.94 -4.69
N LEU A 149 -13.72 -10.13 -5.13
CA LEU A 149 -13.34 -9.96 -6.53
C LEU A 149 -14.00 -11.01 -7.44
N LEU A 150 -14.03 -12.27 -7.00
CA LEU A 150 -14.65 -13.36 -7.77
C LEU A 150 -16.17 -13.18 -7.93
N LEU A 151 -16.85 -12.70 -6.89
CA LEU A 151 -18.27 -12.37 -6.94
C LEU A 151 -18.53 -11.18 -7.87
N TYR A 152 -17.67 -10.16 -7.85
CA TYR A 152 -17.75 -9.05 -8.80
C TYR A 152 -17.56 -9.52 -10.25
N ILE A 153 -16.55 -10.34 -10.53
CA ILE A 153 -16.32 -10.95 -11.85
C ILE A 153 -17.52 -11.80 -12.28
N GLY A 154 -18.06 -12.61 -11.38
CA GLY A 154 -19.25 -13.43 -11.65
C GLY A 154 -20.49 -12.58 -11.95
N TYR A 155 -20.68 -11.49 -11.21
CA TYR A 155 -21.74 -10.51 -11.48
C TYR A 155 -21.60 -9.88 -12.87
N LEU A 156 -20.38 -9.47 -13.24
CA LEU A 156 -20.12 -8.90 -14.56
C LEU A 156 -20.39 -9.90 -15.68
N TRP A 157 -19.96 -11.14 -15.51
CA TRP A 157 -20.22 -12.19 -16.48
C TRP A 157 -21.72 -12.45 -16.63
N TRP A 158 -22.45 -12.56 -15.52
CA TRP A 158 -23.89 -12.81 -15.55
C TRP A 158 -24.68 -11.65 -16.18
N THR A 159 -24.26 -10.41 -15.94
CA THR A 159 -25.01 -9.22 -16.37
C THR A 159 -24.64 -8.75 -17.77
N PHE A 160 -23.35 -8.81 -18.13
CA PHE A 160 -22.81 -8.22 -19.36
C PHE A 160 -22.23 -9.25 -20.33
N GLY A 161 -22.14 -10.53 -19.93
CA GLY A 161 -21.50 -11.56 -20.73
C GLY A 161 -19.96 -11.49 -20.76
N ASP A 162 -19.36 -10.48 -20.11
CA ASP A 162 -17.92 -10.27 -20.04
C ASP A 162 -17.43 -10.30 -18.57
N PRO A 163 -16.69 -11.34 -18.14
CA PRO A 163 -16.17 -11.44 -16.78
C PRO A 163 -15.15 -10.33 -16.44
N PHE A 164 -14.51 -9.73 -17.44
CA PHE A 164 -13.51 -8.68 -17.28
C PHE A 164 -13.98 -7.35 -17.86
N ALA A 165 -15.30 -7.08 -17.83
CA ALA A 165 -15.89 -5.85 -18.35
C ALA A 165 -15.22 -4.57 -17.82
N PHE A 166 -14.67 -4.59 -16.60
CA PHE A 166 -13.87 -3.46 -16.08
C PHE A 166 -12.59 -3.19 -16.89
N ALA A 167 -11.88 -4.23 -17.32
CA ALA A 167 -10.68 -4.12 -18.14
C ALA A 167 -11.03 -3.75 -19.59
N THR A 168 -12.12 -4.32 -20.13
CA THR A 168 -12.65 -3.96 -21.46
C THR A 168 -13.07 -2.49 -21.50
N ALA A 169 -13.72 -1.99 -20.46
CA ALA A 169 -14.10 -0.58 -20.33
C ALA A 169 -12.88 0.35 -20.22
N GLU A 170 -11.85 -0.06 -19.47
CA GLU A 170 -10.58 0.67 -19.37
C GLU A 170 -9.81 0.70 -20.72
N ALA A 171 -9.91 -0.36 -21.52
CA ALA A 171 -9.30 -0.44 -22.85
C ALA A 171 -10.05 0.35 -23.94
N ALA A 172 -11.29 0.75 -23.69
CA ALA A 172 -12.12 1.41 -24.68
C ALA A 172 -11.57 2.79 -25.12
N PRO A 173 -11.89 3.26 -26.35
CA PRO A 173 -11.43 4.54 -26.86
C PRO A 173 -11.73 5.70 -25.90
N GLY A 174 -10.73 6.54 -25.65
CA GLY A 174 -10.81 7.68 -24.72
C GLY A 174 -10.16 7.39 -23.36
N TRP A 175 -10.25 6.15 -22.86
CA TRP A 175 -9.45 5.71 -21.71
C TRP A 175 -8.10 5.15 -22.18
N ASP A 176 -8.10 4.29 -23.20
CA ASP A 176 -6.91 3.71 -23.83
C ASP A 176 -5.91 3.10 -22.82
N GLN A 177 -6.43 2.43 -21.78
CA GLN A 177 -5.65 1.81 -20.70
C GLN A 177 -5.43 0.29 -20.93
N GLU A 178 -5.46 -0.16 -22.18
CA GLU A 178 -5.34 -1.59 -22.51
C GLU A 178 -4.05 -2.20 -21.93
N PRO A 179 -4.13 -3.24 -21.09
CA PRO A 179 -2.96 -3.89 -20.52
C PRO A 179 -2.02 -4.42 -21.61
N GLY A 180 -0.74 -4.05 -21.53
CA GLY A 180 0.26 -4.57 -22.46
C GLY A 180 1.62 -3.87 -22.32
N PRO A 181 2.61 -4.26 -23.14
CA PRO A 181 3.96 -3.73 -23.04
C PRO A 181 4.02 -2.19 -23.12
N LYS A 182 3.18 -1.57 -23.95
CA LYS A 182 3.11 -0.10 -24.06
C LYS A 182 2.74 0.57 -22.74
N VAL A 183 1.82 -0.02 -21.99
CA VAL A 183 1.35 0.45 -20.68
C VAL A 183 2.40 0.16 -19.61
N TRP A 184 2.93 -1.07 -19.57
CA TRP A 184 3.93 -1.47 -18.58
C TRP A 184 5.22 -0.64 -18.67
N PHE A 185 5.66 -0.30 -19.88
CA PHE A 185 6.83 0.54 -20.13
C PHE A 185 6.50 2.03 -20.26
N LYS A 186 5.26 2.45 -19.96
CA LYS A 186 4.82 3.86 -19.96
C LYS A 186 5.14 4.60 -21.26
N VAL A 187 5.02 3.91 -22.40
CA VAL A 187 5.37 4.47 -23.72
C VAL A 187 4.57 5.74 -24.01
N ALA A 188 3.30 5.79 -23.61
CA ALA A 188 2.45 6.96 -23.77
C ALA A 188 2.97 8.17 -22.95
N TRP A 189 3.42 7.94 -21.72
CA TRP A 189 4.00 8.98 -20.87
C TRP A 189 5.33 9.48 -21.43
N PHE A 190 6.25 8.59 -21.85
CA PHE A 190 7.51 9.00 -22.46
C PHE A 190 7.30 9.77 -23.77
N ARG A 191 6.34 9.35 -24.60
CA ARG A 191 5.98 10.08 -25.81
C ARG A 191 5.54 11.51 -25.48
N ARG A 192 4.68 11.70 -24.46
CA ARG A 192 4.25 13.02 -23.99
C ARG A 192 5.40 13.87 -23.42
N LEU A 193 6.38 13.24 -22.79
CA LEU A 193 7.58 13.91 -22.30
C LEU A 193 8.42 14.48 -23.45
N PHE A 194 8.65 13.70 -24.52
CA PHE A 194 9.49 14.12 -25.64
C PHE A 194 8.77 15.01 -26.67
N GLN A 195 7.45 14.88 -26.81
CA GLN A 195 6.66 15.66 -27.77
C GLN A 195 6.14 16.99 -27.23
N LEU A 196 6.50 17.38 -25.99
CA LEU A 196 6.00 18.58 -25.29
C LEU A 196 4.45 18.60 -25.27
N SER A 197 3.88 17.75 -24.42
CA SER A 197 2.44 17.58 -24.16
C SER A 197 1.56 18.83 -24.33
N ASP A 198 0.48 18.71 -25.11
CA ASP A 198 -0.56 19.75 -25.26
C ASP A 198 -1.29 20.07 -23.93
N ASP A 199 -1.39 19.07 -23.03
CA ASP A 199 -1.96 19.23 -21.68
C ASP A 199 -0.87 19.10 -20.61
N VAL A 200 -0.15 20.20 -20.39
CA VAL A 200 0.93 20.29 -19.40
C VAL A 200 0.42 20.07 -17.97
N GLY A 201 -0.82 20.47 -17.69
CA GLY A 201 -1.42 20.37 -16.36
C GLY A 201 -1.63 18.91 -15.95
N TYR A 202 -2.35 18.16 -16.77
CA TYR A 202 -2.58 16.73 -16.56
C TYR A 202 -1.25 15.95 -16.47
N PHE A 203 -0.35 16.18 -17.43
CA PHE A 203 0.93 15.48 -17.49
C PHE A 203 1.78 15.72 -16.24
N SER A 204 1.88 16.98 -15.80
CA SER A 204 2.65 17.35 -14.61
C SER A 204 2.06 16.70 -13.35
N LEU A 205 0.72 16.72 -13.22
CA LEU A 205 0.05 16.16 -12.06
C LEU A 205 0.21 14.64 -11.98
N ALA A 206 -0.01 13.93 -13.09
CA ALA A 206 0.24 12.49 -13.15
C ALA A 206 1.71 12.19 -12.80
N THR A 207 2.67 12.93 -13.36
CA THR A 207 4.09 12.76 -13.05
C THR A 207 4.39 12.93 -11.56
N VAL A 208 3.80 13.93 -10.90
CA VAL A 208 3.91 14.11 -9.44
C VAL A 208 3.33 12.91 -8.69
N GLN A 209 2.19 12.35 -9.12
CA GLN A 209 1.64 11.13 -8.50
C GLN A 209 2.60 9.94 -8.62
N GLY A 210 3.23 9.75 -9.78
CA GLY A 210 4.25 8.73 -10.01
C GLY A 210 5.46 8.90 -9.10
N VAL A 211 5.99 10.12 -8.99
CA VAL A 211 7.11 10.44 -8.11
C VAL A 211 6.78 10.19 -6.63
N LEU A 212 5.59 10.58 -6.19
CA LEU A 212 5.13 10.33 -4.82
C LEU A 212 4.97 8.82 -4.54
N ALA A 213 4.44 8.06 -5.49
CA ALA A 213 4.34 6.60 -5.36
C ALA A 213 5.72 5.94 -5.26
N LEU A 214 6.66 6.33 -6.14
CA LEU A 214 8.05 5.85 -6.09
C LEU A 214 8.73 6.24 -4.78
N PHE A 215 8.49 7.44 -4.26
CA PHE A 215 8.98 7.86 -2.95
C PHE A 215 8.47 6.94 -1.84
N LEU A 216 7.18 6.61 -1.81
CA LEU A 216 6.60 5.70 -0.82
C LEU A 216 7.11 4.26 -0.99
N ILE A 217 7.32 3.78 -2.22
CA ILE A 217 7.99 2.50 -2.50
C ILE A 217 9.44 2.53 -1.99
N GLY A 218 10.14 3.65 -2.12
CA GLY A 218 11.47 3.86 -1.54
C GLY A 218 11.51 3.73 -0.02
N LEU A 219 10.37 3.83 0.67
CA LEU A 219 10.26 3.58 2.11
C LEU A 219 10.15 2.08 2.45
N VAL A 220 9.91 1.19 1.48
CA VAL A 220 9.74 -0.26 1.71
C VAL A 220 10.88 -0.88 2.51
N PRO A 221 12.18 -0.61 2.25
CA PRO A 221 13.25 -1.14 3.08
C PRO A 221 13.13 -0.73 4.55
N MET A 222 12.67 0.49 4.85
CA MET A 222 12.43 0.95 6.22
C MET A 222 11.18 0.30 6.83
N ILE A 223 10.12 0.09 6.04
CA ILE A 223 8.91 -0.63 6.45
C ILE A 223 9.26 -2.07 6.84
N VAL A 224 10.08 -2.76 6.03
CA VAL A 224 10.54 -4.12 6.32
C VAL A 224 11.31 -4.17 7.63
N LYS A 225 12.23 -3.24 7.86
CA LYS A 225 13.01 -3.13 9.10
C LYS A 225 12.15 -2.87 10.33
N ARG A 226 11.10 -2.04 10.19
CA ARG A 226 10.27 -1.58 11.31
C ARG A 226 9.08 -2.48 11.62
N PHE A 227 8.39 -2.96 10.60
CA PHE A 227 7.10 -3.65 10.74
C PHE A 227 7.12 -5.11 10.27
N GLY A 228 8.12 -5.51 9.49
CA GLY A 228 8.25 -6.85 8.93
C GLY A 228 8.08 -6.90 7.41
N TRP A 229 8.48 -8.02 6.82
CA TRP A 229 8.53 -8.21 5.37
C TRP A 229 7.14 -8.24 4.74
N ALA A 230 6.11 -8.69 5.47
CA ALA A 230 4.76 -8.75 4.94
C ALA A 230 4.17 -7.36 4.67
N TYR A 231 4.40 -6.38 5.56
CA TYR A 231 3.98 -4.99 5.31
C TYR A 231 4.80 -4.34 4.19
N GLY A 232 6.09 -4.70 4.08
CA GLY A 232 6.92 -4.25 2.96
C GLY A 232 6.39 -4.75 1.63
N LEU A 233 6.09 -6.06 1.55
CA LEU A 233 5.50 -6.68 0.36
C LEU A 233 4.12 -6.09 0.06
N TYR A 234 3.26 -5.92 1.07
CA TYR A 234 1.96 -5.28 0.91
C TYR A 234 2.09 -3.88 0.29
N THR A 235 2.92 -3.01 0.88
CA THR A 235 3.15 -1.64 0.38
C THR A 235 3.73 -1.65 -1.04
N PHE A 236 4.65 -2.56 -1.33
CA PHE A 236 5.22 -2.70 -2.67
C PHE A 236 4.15 -3.10 -3.69
N VAL A 237 3.31 -4.09 -3.39
CA VAL A 237 2.31 -4.61 -4.34
C VAL A 237 1.15 -3.63 -4.51
N ILE A 238 0.66 -3.00 -3.43
CA ILE A 238 -0.47 -2.05 -3.51
C ILE A 238 -0.13 -0.79 -4.32
N LEU A 239 1.14 -0.35 -4.30
CA LEU A 239 1.61 0.77 -5.11
C LEU A 239 2.10 0.32 -6.48
N GLY A 240 2.75 -0.84 -6.56
CA GLY A 240 3.32 -1.39 -7.79
C GLY A 240 2.26 -1.81 -8.80
N PHE A 241 1.12 -2.35 -8.35
CA PHE A 241 0.03 -2.75 -9.23
C PHE A 241 -0.52 -1.58 -10.07
N PRO A 242 -0.98 -0.45 -9.48
CA PRO A 242 -1.39 0.71 -10.28
C PRO A 242 -0.21 1.40 -10.98
N LEU A 243 1.02 1.27 -10.46
CA LEU A 243 2.21 1.81 -11.13
C LEU A 243 2.50 1.10 -12.45
N VAL A 244 2.14 -0.17 -12.61
CA VAL A 244 2.33 -0.93 -13.86
C VAL A 244 1.05 -0.97 -14.71
N GLY A 245 -0.12 -0.96 -14.08
CA GLY A 245 -1.40 -1.20 -14.73
C GLY A 245 -1.97 -0.04 -15.56
N SER A 246 -1.50 1.20 -15.37
CA SER A 246 -1.97 2.37 -16.13
C SER A 246 -0.98 2.83 -17.21
N LYS A 247 -1.43 3.52 -18.25
CA LYS A 247 -0.59 4.02 -19.36
C LYS A 247 0.36 5.14 -18.93
N ASP A 248 0.02 5.81 -17.83
CA ASP A 248 0.74 6.89 -17.18
C ASP A 248 0.71 6.68 -15.65
N PHE A 249 0.57 7.73 -14.85
CA PHE A 249 0.56 7.65 -13.38
C PHE A 249 -0.80 8.06 -12.79
N GLN A 250 -1.86 8.00 -13.61
CA GLN A 250 -3.22 8.37 -13.24
C GLN A 250 -3.70 7.57 -12.00
N GLY A 251 -4.32 8.27 -11.04
CA GLY A 251 -4.89 7.68 -9.84
C GLY A 251 -3.90 7.16 -8.79
N LEU A 252 -2.59 7.22 -9.02
CA LEU A 252 -1.61 6.82 -8.00
C LEU A 252 -1.70 7.67 -6.73
N GLY A 253 -2.10 8.93 -6.86
CA GLY A 253 -2.36 9.81 -5.72
C GLY A 253 -3.37 9.22 -4.75
N ARG A 254 -4.51 8.74 -5.25
CA ARG A 254 -5.57 8.11 -4.42
C ARG A 254 -5.15 6.73 -3.90
N TYR A 255 -4.54 5.89 -4.74
CA TYR A 255 -4.14 4.52 -4.34
C TYR A 255 -3.05 4.54 -3.28
N SER A 256 -2.22 5.59 -3.24
CA SER A 256 -1.19 5.76 -2.22
C SER A 256 -1.74 5.81 -0.80
N LEU A 257 -2.99 6.25 -0.60
CA LEU A 257 -3.63 6.32 0.73
C LEU A 257 -3.74 4.96 1.42
N ALA A 258 -3.81 3.87 0.64
CA ALA A 258 -3.86 2.51 1.16
C ALA A 258 -2.50 2.01 1.67
N ALA A 259 -1.38 2.64 1.30
CA ALA A 259 -0.04 2.30 1.76
C ALA A 259 0.23 2.78 3.20
N PHE A 260 -0.68 2.47 4.13
CA PHE A 260 -0.63 2.89 5.54
C PHE A 260 0.71 2.62 6.26
N PRO A 261 1.48 1.53 5.99
CA PRO A 261 2.78 1.33 6.65
C PRO A 261 3.80 2.39 6.22
N ALA A 262 3.71 2.92 4.99
CA ALA A 262 4.58 3.96 4.49
C ALA A 262 4.37 5.27 5.25
N PHE A 263 3.12 5.66 5.51
CA PHE A 263 2.79 6.82 6.33
C PHE A 263 3.26 6.68 7.78
N ALA A 264 3.23 5.46 8.34
CA ALA A 264 3.75 5.18 9.67
C ALA A 264 5.28 5.41 9.74
N VAL A 265 6.04 4.87 8.78
CA VAL A 265 7.50 5.11 8.69
C VAL A 265 7.82 6.59 8.44
N LEU A 266 7.11 7.22 7.50
CA LEU A 266 7.30 8.62 7.17
C LEU A 266 7.07 9.52 8.39
N GLY A 267 6.04 9.23 9.17
CA GLY A 267 5.78 9.91 10.43
C GLY A 267 6.90 9.73 11.45
N GLU A 268 7.47 8.53 11.56
CA GLU A 268 8.62 8.27 12.43
C GLU A 268 9.87 9.06 12.00
N VAL A 269 10.17 9.09 10.70
CA VAL A 269 11.32 9.84 10.15
C VAL A 269 11.15 11.34 10.38
N LEU A 270 9.96 11.88 10.09
CA LEU A 270 9.68 13.31 10.24
C LEU A 270 9.60 13.74 11.71
N ALA A 271 9.15 12.87 12.62
CA ALA A 271 9.10 13.20 14.04
C ALA A 271 10.48 13.54 14.63
N ARG A 272 11.55 12.95 14.09
CA ARG A 272 12.94 13.22 14.50
C ARG A 272 13.50 14.52 13.89
N ARG A 273 12.90 15.06 12.83
CA ARG A 273 13.41 16.20 12.04
C ARG A 273 12.41 17.35 12.02
N ARG A 274 12.45 18.22 13.05
CA ARG A 274 11.45 19.28 13.26
C ARG A 274 11.22 20.20 12.04
N ILE A 275 12.30 20.63 11.38
CA ILE A 275 12.23 21.52 10.21
C ILE A 275 11.62 20.77 9.01
N ALA A 276 12.16 19.60 8.68
CA ALA A 276 11.64 18.77 7.59
C ALA A 276 10.15 18.44 7.79
N ARG A 277 9.72 18.13 9.02
CA ARG A 277 8.31 17.93 9.36
C ARG A 277 7.46 19.16 9.07
N ARG A 278 7.90 20.35 9.48
CA ARG A 278 7.16 21.60 9.23
C ARG A 278 7.04 21.87 7.73
N ILE A 279 8.14 21.79 6.99
CA ILE A 279 8.16 21.98 5.54
C ILE A 279 7.23 20.97 4.86
N TRP A 280 7.36 19.69 5.19
CA TRP A 280 6.53 18.63 4.64
C TRP A 280 5.04 18.90 4.85
N LEU A 281 4.64 19.23 6.09
CA LEU A 281 3.25 19.49 6.42
C LEU A 281 2.72 20.74 5.72
N LEU A 282 3.50 21.82 5.65
CA LEU A 282 3.10 23.04 4.94
C LEU A 282 2.90 22.79 3.45
N VAL A 283 3.88 22.15 2.80
CA VAL A 283 3.81 21.82 1.37
C VAL A 283 2.63 20.88 1.09
N SER A 284 2.46 19.84 1.91
CA SER A 284 1.39 18.85 1.71
C SER A 284 0.01 19.45 1.95
N MET A 285 -0.15 20.31 2.97
CA MET A 285 -1.40 21.02 3.24
C MET A 285 -1.73 22.02 2.12
N PHE A 286 -0.75 22.75 1.61
CA PHE A 286 -0.97 23.66 0.49
C PHE A 286 -1.39 22.89 -0.78
N ALA A 287 -0.70 21.79 -1.08
CA ALA A 287 -1.06 20.90 -2.19
C ALA A 287 -2.46 20.30 -2.01
N LEU A 288 -2.81 19.83 -0.80
CA LEU A 288 -4.14 19.31 -0.47
C LEU A 288 -5.23 20.35 -0.71
N CYS A 289 -5.05 21.59 -0.23
CA CYS A 289 -6.00 22.68 -0.48
C CYS A 289 -6.13 22.98 -1.98
N GLY A 290 -5.00 23.10 -2.69
CA GLY A 290 -4.98 23.35 -4.13
C GLY A 290 -5.68 22.26 -4.94
N LEU A 291 -5.39 20.98 -4.65
CA LEU A 291 -6.03 19.84 -5.29
C LEU A 291 -7.51 19.74 -4.95
N THR A 292 -7.92 20.10 -3.73
CA THR A 292 -9.33 20.16 -3.34
C THR A 292 -10.09 21.22 -4.15
N VAL A 293 -9.51 22.42 -4.33
CA VAL A 293 -10.11 23.46 -5.17
C VAL A 293 -10.18 23.03 -6.63
N ALA A 294 -9.12 22.43 -7.16
CA ALA A 294 -9.09 21.92 -8.53
C ALA A 294 -10.17 20.84 -8.74
N TYR A 295 -10.31 19.89 -7.80
CA TYR A 295 -11.37 18.89 -7.82
C TYR A 295 -12.76 19.52 -7.80
N ALA A 296 -13.00 20.50 -6.92
CA ALA A 296 -14.28 21.20 -6.81
C ALA A 296 -14.65 21.98 -8.09
N ARG A 297 -13.66 22.37 -8.90
CA ARG A 297 -13.84 23.02 -10.20
C ARG A 297 -14.00 22.03 -11.36
N GLY A 298 -14.04 20.73 -11.09
CA GLY A 298 -14.17 19.69 -12.11
C GLY A 298 -12.87 19.35 -12.83
N CYS A 299 -11.70 19.82 -12.35
CA CYS A 299 -10.42 19.41 -12.90
C CYS A 299 -10.09 17.98 -12.47
N TYR A 300 -9.49 17.20 -13.37
CA TYR A 300 -8.94 15.90 -13.01
C TYR A 300 -7.79 16.07 -12.01
N VAL A 301 -7.85 15.33 -10.89
CA VAL A 301 -6.78 15.37 -9.88
C VAL A 301 -6.21 14.02 -9.45
N ALA A 302 -7.01 12.95 -9.41
CA ALA A 302 -6.55 11.56 -9.24
C ALA A 302 -7.65 10.55 -9.62
#